data_AF-A0A5B0DJG3-F1
#
_entry.id   AF-A0A5B0DJG3-F1
#
_cell.length_a   1.000
_cell.length_b   1.000
_cell.length_c   1.000
_cell.angle_alpha   90.00
_cell.angle_beta   90.00
_cell.angle_gamma   90.00
#
_symmetry.space_group_name_H-M   'P 1'
#
loop_
_entity.id
_entity.type
_entity.pdbx_description
1 polymer ?
#
loop_
_entity_poly.entity_id
_entity_poly.type
_entity_poly.pdbx_seq_one_letter_code
_entity_poly.pdbx_strand_id
1 'polypeptide(L)'
;MDNLAGQGKPLSQEYFSGDTFQHFQRIAKDAGYKPHWLKLQHEIRDEVIAIAAIHKTYSATDLELQIEKVNEKIFEYNKSCPPPMQKGSVSLANIEAAIDRWK
;
A
#
# COMPACT_ATOMS: atom_id res chain seq x y z
N MET A 1 33.75 11.01 -15.56
CA MET A 1 33.22 10.61 -14.23
C MET A 1 32.94 9.12 -14.36
N ASP A 2 33.95 8.26 -14.23
CA ASP A 2 33.86 6.88 -14.75
C ASP A 2 34.46 5.83 -13.82
N ASN A 3 34.25 5.98 -12.50
CA ASN A 3 34.65 4.97 -11.51
C ASN A 3 33.69 5.01 -10.32
N LEU A 4 32.45 4.56 -10.55
CA LEU A 4 31.53 4.27 -9.45
C LEU A 4 31.87 2.88 -8.89
N ALA A 5 32.02 2.80 -7.57
CA ALA A 5 32.27 1.52 -6.91
C ALA A 5 31.12 0.54 -7.22
N GLY A 6 31.45 -0.60 -7.85
CA GLY A 6 30.48 -1.64 -8.22
C GLY A 6 30.04 -1.64 -9.68
N GLN A 7 30.51 -0.70 -10.51
CA GLN A 7 30.22 -0.71 -11.95
C GLN A 7 30.72 -2.02 -12.62
N GLY A 8 29.83 -2.70 -13.33
CA GLY A 8 30.12 -3.96 -14.03
C GLY A 8 30.19 -5.22 -13.15
N LYS A 9 30.04 -5.09 -11.82
CA LYS A 9 29.93 -6.27 -10.94
C LYS A 9 28.52 -6.85 -11.03
N PRO A 10 28.35 -8.17 -11.14
CA PRO A 10 27.04 -8.79 -11.08
C PRO A 10 26.39 -8.51 -9.72
N LEU A 11 25.06 -8.31 -9.73
CA LEU A 11 24.28 -8.19 -8.51
C LEU A 11 24.45 -9.46 -7.67
N SER A 12 24.47 -9.34 -6.34
CA SER A 12 24.61 -10.48 -5.45
C SER A 12 23.44 -11.45 -5.61
N GLN A 13 23.65 -12.76 -5.38
CA GLN A 13 22.54 -13.71 -5.36
C GLN A 13 21.44 -13.32 -4.36
N GLU A 14 21.84 -12.68 -3.25
CA GLU A 14 20.92 -12.14 -2.26
C GLU A 14 20.00 -11.03 -2.80
N TYR A 15 20.45 -10.27 -3.81
CA TYR A 15 19.62 -9.27 -4.49
C TYR A 15 18.40 -9.93 -5.14
N PHE A 16 18.56 -11.15 -5.63
CA PHE A 16 17.51 -11.94 -6.27
C PHE A 16 16.71 -12.80 -5.28
N SER A 17 17.13 -12.89 -4.01
CA SER A 17 16.41 -13.63 -2.98
C SER A 17 15.60 -12.68 -2.10
N GLY A 18 14.27 -12.68 -2.28
CA GLY A 18 13.33 -11.86 -1.52
C GLY A 18 12.17 -11.40 -2.39
N ASP A 19 11.00 -11.16 -1.80
CA ASP A 19 9.93 -10.50 -2.53
C ASP A 19 10.29 -9.01 -2.79
N THR A 20 9.62 -8.39 -3.76
CA THR A 20 9.86 -7.00 -4.14
C THR A 20 9.71 -6.03 -2.96
N PHE A 21 8.89 -6.38 -1.97
CA PHE A 21 8.65 -5.56 -0.80
C PHE A 21 9.83 -5.58 0.17
N GLN A 22 10.40 -6.75 0.48
CA GLN A 22 11.60 -6.85 1.32
C GLN A 22 12.79 -6.11 0.70
N HIS A 23 12.92 -6.20 -0.63
CA HIS A 23 13.96 -5.50 -1.36
C HIS A 23 13.82 -3.98 -1.24
N PHE A 24 12.59 -3.49 -1.41
CA PHE A 24 12.27 -2.08 -1.26
C PHE A 24 12.46 -1.59 0.18
N GLN A 25 12.01 -2.35 1.18
CA GLN A 25 12.19 -2.01 2.59
C GLN A 25 13.67 -1.87 2.95
N ARG A 26 14.53 -2.77 2.45
CA ARG A 26 15.98 -2.70 2.63
C ARG A 26 16.55 -1.40 2.05
N ILE A 27 16.28 -1.12 0.77
CA ILE A 27 16.77 0.09 0.09
C ILE A 27 16.28 1.37 0.78
N ALA A 28 14.98 1.43 1.12
CA ALA A 28 14.39 2.59 1.77
C ALA A 28 14.99 2.82 3.17
N LYS A 29 15.19 1.75 3.95
CA LYS A 29 15.82 1.79 5.27
C LYS A 29 17.28 2.22 5.19
N ASP A 30 18.05 1.65 4.26
CA ASP A 30 19.46 1.98 4.04
C ASP A 30 19.65 3.44 3.60
N ALA A 31 18.65 4.01 2.91
CA ALA A 31 18.61 5.42 2.53
C ALA A 31 18.00 6.35 3.60
N GLY A 32 17.56 5.84 4.75
CA GLY A 32 16.86 6.61 5.79
C GLY A 32 15.50 7.17 5.35
N TYR A 33 14.91 6.62 4.28
CA TYR A 33 13.71 7.12 3.64
C TYR A 33 12.48 6.32 4.07
N LYS A 34 11.42 7.02 4.51
CA LYS A 34 10.10 6.42 4.75
C LYS A 34 9.13 6.85 3.63
N PRO A 35 8.71 5.93 2.76
CA PRO A 35 7.80 6.24 1.67
C PRO A 35 6.45 6.74 2.14
N HIS A 36 5.91 7.74 1.45
CA HIS A 36 4.61 8.33 1.75
C HIS A 36 3.47 7.31 1.73
N TRP A 37 3.52 6.34 0.82
CA TRP A 37 2.48 5.32 0.67
C TRP A 37 2.29 4.42 1.89
N LEU A 38 3.29 4.28 2.77
CA LEU A 38 3.13 3.56 4.05
C LEU A 38 2.18 4.30 5.00
N LYS A 39 2.17 5.63 4.96
CA LYS A 39 1.21 6.45 5.71
C LYS A 39 -0.20 6.23 5.15
N LEU A 40 -0.33 6.31 3.82
CA LEU A 40 -1.60 6.03 3.13
C LEU A 40 -2.11 4.62 3.43
N GLN A 41 -1.23 3.60 3.46
CA GLN A 41 -1.61 2.23 3.80
C GLN A 41 -2.28 2.13 5.17
N HIS A 42 -1.70 2.78 6.19
CA HIS A 42 -2.30 2.79 7.53
C HIS A 42 -3.62 3.57 7.56
N GLU A 43 -3.68 4.75 6.93
CA GLU A 43 -4.91 5.54 6.86
C GLU A 43 -6.05 4.77 6.18
N ILE A 44 -5.78 4.12 5.05
CA ILE A 44 -6.76 3.30 4.33
C ILE A 44 -7.23 2.14 5.19
N ARG A 45 -6.31 1.43 5.84
CA ARG A 45 -6.66 0.31 6.74
C ARG A 45 -7.59 0.78 7.87
N ASP A 46 -7.22 1.86 8.55
CA ASP A 46 -7.97 2.36 9.70
C ASP A 46 -9.37 2.85 9.27
N GLU A 47 -9.49 3.50 8.11
CA GLU A 47 -10.78 3.91 7.53
C GLU A 47 -11.64 2.72 7.09
N VAL A 48 -11.05 1.70 6.45
CA VAL A 48 -11.77 0.47 6.06
C VAL A 48 -12.33 -0.24 7.29
N ILE A 49 -11.55 -0.34 8.37
CA ILE A 49 -12.01 -0.92 9.65
C ILE A 49 -13.15 -0.09 10.24
N ALA A 50 -13.02 1.25 10.25
CA ALA A 50 -14.05 2.13 10.77
C ALA A 50 -15.37 2.00 10.00
N ILE A 51 -15.32 1.99 8.67
CA ILE A 51 -16.51 1.81 7.81
C ILE A 51 -17.13 0.43 8.08
N ALA A 52 -16.33 -0.64 8.14
CA ALA A 52 -16.83 -1.98 8.42
C ALA A 52 -17.54 -2.07 9.78
N ALA A 53 -17.07 -1.35 10.80
CA ALA A 53 -17.72 -1.35 12.12
C ALA A 53 -19.11 -0.69 12.10
N ILE A 54 -19.35 0.28 11.22
CA ILE A 54 -20.58 1.09 11.21
C ILE A 54 -21.54 0.76 10.05
N HIS A 55 -21.10 -0.01 9.04
CA HIS A 55 -21.85 -0.20 7.80
C HIS A 55 -23.24 -0.85 7.97
N LYS A 56 -23.47 -1.57 9.08
CA LYS A 56 -24.75 -2.22 9.40
C LYS A 56 -25.77 -1.29 10.05
N THR A 57 -25.35 -0.10 10.49
CA THR A 57 -26.16 0.80 11.32
C THR A 57 -26.44 2.14 10.64
N TYR A 58 -25.62 2.54 9.67
CA TYR A 58 -25.72 3.83 8.99
C TYR A 58 -26.44 3.75 7.64
N SER A 59 -26.91 4.90 7.16
CA SER A 59 -27.49 5.04 5.83
C SER A 59 -26.48 4.67 4.73
N ALA A 60 -26.94 3.95 3.71
CA ALA A 60 -26.10 3.54 2.59
C ALA A 60 -25.43 4.73 1.89
N THR A 61 -26.15 5.84 1.73
CA THR A 61 -25.64 7.05 1.03
C THR A 61 -24.45 7.69 1.74
N ASP A 62 -24.46 7.76 3.07
CA ASP A 62 -23.35 8.34 3.83
C ASP A 62 -22.10 7.45 3.78
N LEU A 63 -22.30 6.13 3.77
CA LEU A 63 -21.22 5.15 3.68
C LEU A 63 -20.59 5.12 2.28
N GLU A 64 -21.38 5.26 1.23
CA GLU A 64 -20.88 5.33 -0.15
C GLU A 64 -19.92 6.51 -0.34
N LEU A 65 -20.24 7.69 0.21
CA LEU A 65 -19.36 8.85 0.16
C LEU A 65 -18.02 8.61 0.91
N GLN A 66 -18.06 7.88 2.03
CA GLN A 66 -16.82 7.52 2.74
C GLN A 66 -15.99 6.51 1.96
N ILE A 67 -16.62 5.53 1.34
CA ILE A 67 -15.96 4.54 0.49
C ILE A 67 -15.31 5.20 -0.73
N GLU A 68 -15.97 6.20 -1.33
CA GLU A 68 -15.39 6.97 -2.44
C GLU A 68 -14.08 7.66 -2.02
N LYS A 69 -14.08 8.35 -0.88
CA LYS A 69 -12.87 8.99 -0.31
C LYS A 69 -11.76 7.97 -0.03
N VAL A 70 -12.11 6.81 0.49
CA VAL A 70 -11.15 5.71 0.70
C VAL A 70 -10.57 5.26 -0.65
N ASN A 71 -11.40 5.10 -1.68
CA ASN A 71 -10.96 4.68 -3.01
C ASN A 71 -10.05 5.72 -3.69
N GLU A 72 -10.26 7.01 -3.46
CA GLU A 72 -9.31 8.06 -3.89
C GLU A 72 -7.93 7.88 -3.24
N LYS A 73 -7.89 7.57 -1.93
CA LYS A 73 -6.63 7.26 -1.25
C LYS A 73 -5.98 5.99 -1.79
N ILE A 74 -6.76 4.96 -2.10
CA ILE A 74 -6.26 3.72 -2.70
C ILE A 74 -5.64 3.99 -4.07
N PHE A 75 -6.23 4.88 -4.85
CA PHE A 75 -5.68 5.30 -6.14
C PHE A 75 -4.32 5.99 -5.97
N GLU A 76 -4.21 6.94 -5.03
CA GLU A 76 -2.92 7.61 -4.73
C GLU A 76 -1.87 6.67 -4.13
N TYR A 77 -2.30 5.71 -3.30
CA TYR A 77 -1.45 4.61 -2.82
C TYR A 77 -0.91 3.78 -4.00
N ASN A 78 -1.78 3.34 -4.91
CA ASN A 78 -1.38 2.49 -6.05
C ASN A 78 -0.44 3.20 -7.02
N LYS A 79 -0.58 4.52 -7.19
CA LYS A 79 0.36 5.34 -7.99
C LYS A 79 1.77 5.38 -7.42
N SER A 80 1.90 5.24 -6.11
CA SER A 80 3.16 5.46 -5.39
C SER A 80 3.80 4.18 -4.86
N CYS A 81 3.05 3.08 -4.74
CA CYS A 81 3.56 1.79 -4.28
C CYS A 81 4.06 0.91 -5.44
N PRO A 82 4.98 -0.04 -5.18
CA PRO A 82 5.42 -1.01 -6.18
C PRO A 82 4.25 -1.84 -6.75
N PRO A 83 4.28 -2.24 -8.04
CA PRO A 83 3.19 -2.99 -8.67
C PRO A 83 2.69 -4.23 -7.89
N PRO A 84 3.56 -5.06 -7.28
CA PRO A 84 3.11 -6.22 -6.50
C PRO A 84 2.31 -5.88 -5.24
N MET A 85 2.36 -4.62 -4.78
CA MET A 85 1.69 -4.15 -3.57
C MET A 85 0.38 -3.42 -3.84
N GLN A 86 0.06 -3.15 -5.10
CA GLN A 86 -1.17 -2.44 -5.47
C GLN A 86 -2.39 -3.26 -5.04
N LYS A 87 -3.44 -2.56 -4.59
CA LYS A 87 -4.67 -3.18 -4.08
C LYS A 87 -5.89 -2.68 -4.83
N GLY A 88 -6.90 -3.53 -4.97
CA GLY A 88 -8.16 -3.18 -5.61
C GLY A 88 -9.03 -2.26 -4.75
N SER A 89 -10.04 -1.66 -5.38
CA SER A 89 -11.02 -0.80 -4.73
C SER A 89 -11.87 -1.54 -3.68
N VAL A 90 -12.51 -0.73 -2.84
CA VAL A 90 -13.41 -1.13 -1.77
C VAL A 90 -14.85 -0.72 -2.12
N SER A 91 -15.81 -1.53 -1.71
CA SER A 91 -17.25 -1.31 -1.83
C SER A 91 -17.95 -1.91 -0.62
N LEU A 92 -19.22 -1.55 -0.38
CA LEU A 92 -20.02 -2.14 0.69
C LEU A 92 -20.10 -3.68 0.57
N ALA A 93 -20.15 -4.20 -0.66
CA ALA A 93 -20.22 -5.64 -0.92
C ALA A 93 -18.93 -6.38 -0.55
N ASN A 94 -17.78 -5.71 -0.51
CA ASN A 94 -16.48 -6.32 -0.28
C ASN A 94 -15.73 -5.79 0.94
N ILE A 95 -16.37 -4.96 1.78
CA ILE A 95 -15.73 -4.24 2.88
C ILE A 95 -15.09 -5.21 3.90
N GLU A 96 -15.76 -6.32 4.22
CA GLU A 96 -15.24 -7.34 5.13
C GLU A 96 -13.98 -8.01 4.56
N ALA A 97 -14.01 -8.40 3.28
CA ALA A 97 -12.85 -8.96 2.59
C ALA A 97 -11.74 -7.92 2.35
N ALA A 98 -12.08 -6.62 2.34
CA ALA A 98 -11.10 -5.54 2.25
C ALA A 98 -10.24 -5.45 3.50
N ILE A 99 -10.79 -5.71 4.69
CA ILE A 99 -10.02 -5.71 5.95
C ILE A 99 -8.81 -6.64 5.84
N ASP A 100 -9.03 -7.88 5.37
CA ASP A 100 -7.94 -8.86 5.23
C ASP A 100 -6.90 -8.45 4.18
N ARG A 101 -7.32 -7.77 3.12
CA ARG A 101 -6.39 -7.23 2.11
C ARG A 101 -5.55 -6.09 2.66
N TRP A 102 -6.05 -5.32 3.63
CA TRP A 102 -5.36 -4.16 4.21
C TRP A 102 -4.73 -4.41 5.58
N LYS A 103 -4.78 -5.65 6.09
CA LYS A 103 -4.01 -6.09 7.26
C LYS A 103 -2.50 -5.94 7.05
#